data_AF-Q0AZH3-F1
#
_entry.id   AF-Q0AZH3-F1
#
_cell.length_a   1.000
_cell.length_b   1.000
_cell.length_c   1.000
_cell.angle_alpha   90.00
_cell.angle_beta   90.00
_cell.angle_gamma   90.00
#
_symmetry.space_group_name_H-M   'P 1'
#
loop_
_entity.id
_entity.type
_entity.pdbx_description
1 polymer ?
#
loop_
_entity_poly.entity_id
_entity_poly.type
_entity_poly.pdbx_seq_one_letter_code
_entity_poly.pdbx_strand_id
1 'polypeptide(L)'
;MQDISEKVSYLQGLSEGLNIREGSPQGKIISGVLSVLDEIAESFLVMQDRFDELQEYVESMDTDLQELEEKWSEELDFAEEIRCSHCGELICFDPEVLDDEDVVEIICPYCDEVVFVNDGSFDYQPSFIGDEKGENEEHSGAPI
;
A
#
# COMPACT_ATOMS: atom_id res chain seq x y z
N MET A 1 -1.44 33.17 8.02
CA MET A 1 -1.13 33.43 6.59
C MET A 1 -2.33 34.14 6.03
N GLN A 2 -2.18 35.30 5.40
CA GLN A 2 -3.31 35.95 4.73
C GLN A 2 -3.74 35.12 3.52
N ASP A 3 -5.04 34.96 3.36
CA ASP A 3 -5.64 34.25 2.24
C ASP A 3 -5.24 34.92 0.92
N ILE A 4 -5.16 34.14 -0.16
CA ILE A 4 -4.75 34.68 -1.46
C ILE A 4 -5.77 35.74 -1.94
N SER A 5 -7.06 35.57 -1.64
CA SER A 5 -8.10 36.57 -1.94
C SER A 5 -7.92 37.87 -1.14
N GLU A 6 -7.52 37.80 0.13
CA GLU A 6 -7.23 38.98 0.95
C GLU A 6 -6.05 39.78 0.40
N LYS A 7 -5.02 39.10 -0.10
CA LYS A 7 -3.87 39.73 -0.71
C LYS A 7 -4.23 40.40 -2.05
N VAL A 8 -5.04 39.74 -2.88
CA VAL A 8 -5.53 40.33 -4.13
C VAL A 8 -6.40 41.56 -3.84
N SER A 9 -7.33 41.47 -2.89
CA SER A 9 -8.18 42.58 -2.45
C SER A 9 -7.37 43.77 -1.92
N TYR A 10 -6.31 43.50 -1.14
CA TYR A 10 -5.39 44.53 -0.65
C TYR A 10 -4.66 45.25 -1.80
N LEU A 11 -4.18 44.51 -2.81
CA LEU A 11 -3.50 45.06 -3.98
C LEU A 11 -4.46 45.86 -4.88
N GLN A 12 -5.71 45.41 -5.03
CA GLN A 12 -6.77 46.16 -5.72
C GLN A 12 -7.00 47.52 -5.05
N GLY A 13 -7.22 47.55 -3.73
CA GLY A 13 -7.41 48.81 -2.99
C GLY A 13 -6.20 49.75 -3.02
N LEU A 14 -4.98 49.20 -3.00
CA LEU A 14 -3.75 49.97 -3.21
C LEU A 14 -3.68 50.57 -4.62
N SER A 15 -4.07 49.82 -5.65
CA SER A 15 -4.04 50.27 -7.04
C SER A 15 -5.02 51.43 -7.28
N GLU A 16 -6.19 51.40 -6.65
CA GLU A 16 -7.19 52.47 -6.66
C GLU A 16 -6.65 53.72 -5.93
N GLY A 17 -6.04 53.55 -4.76
CA GLY A 17 -5.47 54.65 -3.97
C GLY A 17 -4.28 55.36 -4.62
N LEU A 18 -3.52 54.66 -5.46
CA LEU A 18 -2.41 55.23 -6.24
C LEU A 18 -2.86 56.04 -7.46
N ASN A 19 -4.17 56.10 -7.74
CA ASN A 19 -4.74 56.88 -8.83
C ASN A 19 -4.08 56.51 -10.18
N ILE A 20 -3.76 55.22 -10.35
CA ILE A 20 -3.23 54.67 -11.59
C ILE A 20 -4.31 54.89 -12.64
N ARG A 21 -4.17 55.95 -13.44
CA ARG A 21 -5.18 56.37 -14.41
C ARG A 21 -5.58 55.16 -15.26
N GLU A 22 -6.84 54.74 -15.16
CA GLU A 22 -7.46 53.64 -15.94
C GLU A 22 -7.30 53.81 -17.47
N GLY A 23 -6.83 54.97 -17.93
CA GLY A 23 -6.49 55.23 -19.33
C GLY A 23 -5.04 54.97 -19.75
N SER A 24 -4.10 54.85 -18.81
CA SER A 24 -2.67 54.64 -19.14
C SER A 24 -2.41 53.20 -19.58
N PRO A 25 -1.51 52.94 -20.54
CA PRO A 25 -1.14 51.58 -20.94
C PRO A 25 -0.71 50.71 -19.75
N GLN A 26 0.03 51.29 -18.79
CA GLN A 26 0.49 50.61 -17.58
C GLN A 26 -0.66 50.29 -16.64
N GLY A 27 -1.62 51.20 -16.45
CA GLY A 27 -2.80 50.96 -15.62
C GLY A 27 -3.66 49.83 -16.14
N LYS A 28 -3.90 49.77 -17.45
CA LYS A 28 -4.65 48.67 -18.07
C LYS A 28 -4.00 47.31 -17.85
N ILE A 29 -2.67 47.24 -17.90
CA ILE A 29 -1.93 46.00 -17.63
C ILE A 29 -2.09 45.60 -16.15
N ILE A 30 -1.90 46.54 -15.22
CA ILE A 30 -2.00 46.27 -13.78
C ILE A 30 -3.42 45.81 -13.41
N SER A 31 -4.46 46.50 -13.89
CA SER A 31 -5.85 46.10 -13.67
C SER A 31 -6.15 44.71 -14.25
N GLY A 32 -5.63 44.42 -15.45
CA GLY A 32 -5.75 43.09 -16.05
C GLY A 32 -5.08 42.00 -15.23
N VAL A 33 -3.87 42.26 -14.71
CA VAL A 33 -3.16 41.32 -13.83
C VAL A 33 -3.94 41.08 -12.54
N LEU A 34 -4.47 42.15 -11.92
CA LEU A 34 -5.26 42.01 -10.69
C LEU A 34 -6.54 41.22 -10.91
N SER A 35 -7.22 41.40 -12.05
CA SER A 35 -8.39 40.60 -12.43
C SER A 35 -8.05 39.11 -12.56
N VAL A 36 -6.96 38.78 -13.26
CA VAL A 36 -6.52 37.39 -13.42
C VAL A 36 -6.14 36.78 -12.07
N LEU A 37 -5.47 37.53 -11.20
CA LEU A 37 -5.13 37.05 -9.86
C LEU A 37 -6.37 36.81 -8.99
N ASP A 38 -7.44 37.58 -9.18
CA ASP A 38 -8.72 37.40 -8.49
C ASP A 38 -9.42 36.12 -8.97
N GLU A 39 -9.48 35.88 -10.28
CA GLU A 39 -10.01 34.64 -10.86
C GLU A 39 -9.20 33.40 -10.39
N ILE A 40 -7.88 33.53 -10.29
CA ILE A 40 -7.02 32.47 -9.74
C ILE A 40 -7.31 32.23 -8.26
N ALA A 41 -7.51 33.30 -7.47
CA ALA A 41 -7.84 33.19 -6.06
C ALA A 41 -9.16 32.44 -5.85
N GLU A 42 -10.21 32.80 -6.59
CA GLU A 42 -11.50 32.12 -6.56
C GLU A 42 -11.40 30.65 -6.98
N SER A 43 -10.70 30.37 -8.09
CA SER A 43 -10.50 28.99 -8.57
C SER A 43 -9.71 28.15 -7.56
N PHE A 44 -8.82 28.76 -6.79
CA PHE A 44 -8.03 28.06 -5.77
C PHE A 44 -8.89 27.68 -4.56
N LEU A 45 -9.80 28.56 -4.12
CA LEU A 45 -10.75 28.25 -3.05
C LEU A 45 -11.66 27.07 -3.43
N VAL A 46 -12.23 27.09 -4.64
CA VAL A 46 -13.03 25.96 -5.14
C VAL A 46 -12.21 24.68 -5.24
N MET A 47 -10.92 24.79 -5.57
CA MET A 47 -10.02 23.63 -5.60
C MET A 47 -9.76 23.08 -4.20
N GLN A 48 -9.57 23.94 -3.19
CA GLN A 48 -9.40 23.52 -1.80
C GLN A 48 -10.63 22.77 -1.29
N ASP A 49 -11.83 23.30 -1.52
CA ASP A 49 -13.08 22.63 -1.12
C ASP A 49 -13.17 21.21 -1.71
N ARG A 50 -12.80 21.06 -2.99
CA ARG A 50 -12.78 19.75 -3.66
C ARG A 50 -11.70 18.81 -3.13
N PHE A 51 -10.58 19.35 -2.65
CA PHE A 51 -9.53 18.55 -2.00
C PHE A 51 -9.98 18.07 -0.62
N ASP A 52 -10.70 18.92 0.13
CA ASP A 52 -11.27 18.55 1.43
C ASP A 52 -12.32 17.43 1.24
N GLU A 53 -13.21 17.55 0.26
CA GLU A 53 -14.14 16.47 -0.12
C GLU A 53 -13.42 15.16 -0.49
N LEU A 54 -12.31 15.25 -1.24
CA LEU A 54 -11.52 14.08 -1.60
C LEU A 54 -10.83 13.46 -0.39
N GLN A 55 -10.35 14.28 0.55
CA GLN A 55 -9.76 13.80 1.79
C GLN A 55 -10.78 13.01 2.60
N GLU A 56 -11.98 13.54 2.80
CA GLU A 56 -13.07 12.83 3.49
C GLU A 56 -13.40 11.51 2.79
N TYR A 57 -13.43 11.49 1.45
CA TYR A 57 -13.66 10.26 0.70
C TYR A 57 -12.55 9.23 0.93
N VAL A 58 -11.28 9.63 0.89
CA VAL A 58 -10.15 8.71 1.15
C VAL A 58 -10.15 8.21 2.59
N GLU A 59 -10.46 9.06 3.57
CA GLU A 59 -10.61 8.67 4.97
C GLU A 59 -11.74 7.64 5.16
N SER A 60 -12.85 7.79 4.43
CA SER A 60 -13.93 6.79 4.44
C SER A 60 -13.48 5.44 3.88
N MET A 61 -12.68 5.44 2.82
CA MET A 61 -12.11 4.21 2.25
C MET A 61 -11.15 3.54 3.23
N ASP A 62 -10.31 4.32 3.92
CA ASP A 62 -9.39 3.80 4.93
C ASP A 62 -10.15 3.14 6.09
N THR A 63 -11.24 3.77 6.53
CA THR A 63 -12.13 3.21 7.57
C THR A 63 -12.75 1.89 7.12
N ASP A 64 -13.31 1.84 5.89
CA ASP A 64 -13.90 0.62 5.34
C ASP A 64 -12.87 -0.52 5.22
N LEU A 65 -11.63 -0.19 4.82
CA LEU A 65 -10.54 -1.17 4.75
C LEU A 65 -10.12 -1.65 6.13
N GLN A 66 -10.05 -0.76 7.12
CA GLN A 66 -9.76 -1.16 8.50
C GLN A 66 -10.81 -2.12 9.05
N GLU A 67 -12.11 -1.85 8.82
CA GLU A 67 -13.18 -2.78 9.24
C GLU A 67 -13.05 -4.16 8.58
N LEU A 68 -12.64 -4.18 7.30
CA LEU A 68 -12.39 -5.44 6.58
C LEU A 68 -11.18 -6.17 7.18
N GLU A 69 -10.08 -5.47 7.43
CA GLU A 69 -8.88 -6.03 8.04
C GLU A 69 -9.16 -6.61 9.42
N GLU A 70 -9.88 -5.89 10.28
CA GLU A 70 -10.28 -6.37 11.60
C GLU A 70 -11.12 -7.66 11.50
N LYS A 71 -12.10 -7.68 10.59
CA LYS A 71 -12.94 -8.87 10.36
C LYS A 71 -12.14 -10.09 9.89
N TRP A 72 -11.17 -9.89 9.00
CA TRP A 72 -10.36 -10.99 8.48
C TRP A 72 -9.27 -11.41 9.46
N SER A 73 -8.74 -10.48 10.26
CA SER A 73 -7.77 -10.78 11.31
C SER A 73 -8.37 -11.71 12.36
N GLU A 74 -9.66 -11.55 12.72
CA GLU A 74 -10.36 -12.47 13.62
C GLU A 74 -10.50 -13.89 13.03
N GLU A 75 -10.58 -14.02 11.70
CA GLU A 75 -10.63 -15.33 11.01
C GLU A 75 -9.22 -15.94 10.84
N LEU A 76 -8.18 -15.12 10.63
CA LEU A 76 -6.79 -15.57 10.42
C LEU A 76 -6.02 -15.89 11.70
N ASP A 77 -6.42 -15.38 12.87
CA ASP A 77 -5.82 -15.76 14.17
C ASP A 77 -6.02 -17.25 14.50
N PHE A 78 -6.95 -17.91 13.80
CA PHE A 78 -7.17 -19.36 13.87
C PHE A 78 -6.58 -20.11 12.69
N ALA A 79 -5.95 -19.46 11.71
CA ALA A 79 -5.39 -20.14 10.53
C ALA A 79 -3.90 -20.47 10.73
N GLU A 80 -3.49 -21.67 10.31
CA GLU A 80 -2.07 -22.06 10.26
C GLU A 80 -1.44 -21.57 8.94
N GLU A 81 -0.20 -21.07 9.03
CA GLU A 81 0.53 -20.53 7.89
C GLU A 81 1.72 -21.43 7.50
N ILE A 82 1.77 -21.85 6.24
CA ILE A 82 2.92 -22.56 5.68
C ILE A 82 3.46 -21.85 4.45
N ARG A 83 4.79 -21.74 4.35
CA ARG A 83 5.45 -21.22 3.15
C ARG A 83 5.61 -22.34 2.13
N CYS A 84 5.07 -22.14 0.93
CA CYS A 84 5.32 -23.06 -0.18
C CYS A 84 6.80 -23.10 -0.54
N SER A 85 7.40 -24.30 -0.55
CA SER A 85 8.82 -24.48 -0.89
C SER A 85 9.11 -24.28 -2.39
N HIS A 86 8.08 -24.31 -3.23
CA HIS A 86 8.22 -24.20 -4.69
C HIS A 86 8.12 -22.75 -5.19
N CYS A 87 7.06 -22.02 -4.83
CA CYS A 87 6.86 -20.62 -5.27
C CYS A 87 7.22 -19.57 -4.21
N GLY A 88 7.37 -19.96 -2.94
CA GLY A 88 7.69 -19.05 -1.85
C GLY A 88 6.49 -18.28 -1.26
N GLU A 89 5.29 -18.47 -1.81
CA GLU A 89 4.06 -17.84 -1.31
C GLU A 89 3.61 -18.43 0.04
N LEU A 90 2.97 -17.59 0.85
CA LEU A 90 2.35 -17.99 2.12
C LEU A 90 0.96 -18.58 1.84
N ILE A 91 0.70 -19.75 2.41
CA ILE A 91 -0.59 -20.45 2.32
C ILE A 91 -1.17 -20.50 3.73
N CYS A 92 -2.39 -20.01 3.86
CA CYS A 92 -3.16 -20.08 5.10
C CYS A 92 -4.25 -21.15 4.95
N PHE A 93 -4.41 -22.01 5.95
CA PHE A 93 -5.45 -23.04 5.98
C PHE A 93 -5.97 -23.24 7.42
N ASP A 94 -7.14 -23.86 7.53
CA ASP A 94 -7.77 -24.14 8.82
C ASP A 94 -7.00 -25.26 9.56
N PRO A 95 -6.55 -25.07 10.81
CA PRO A 95 -5.85 -26.08 11.59
C PRO A 95 -6.68 -27.34 11.82
N GLU A 96 -8.02 -27.28 11.76
CA GLU A 96 -8.87 -28.47 11.86
C GLU A 96 -8.54 -29.51 10.76
N VAL A 97 -8.01 -29.07 9.62
CA VAL A 97 -7.57 -29.96 8.52
C VAL A 97 -6.36 -30.83 8.92
N LEU A 98 -5.58 -30.42 9.91
CA LEU A 98 -4.46 -31.18 10.47
C LEU A 98 -4.91 -32.28 11.43
N ASP A 99 -6.15 -32.25 11.91
CA ASP A 99 -6.69 -33.25 12.83
C ASP A 99 -7.79 -34.11 12.18
N ASP A 100 -7.97 -34.00 10.85
CA ASP A 100 -8.96 -34.79 10.11
C ASP A 100 -8.66 -36.31 10.19
N GLU A 101 -9.70 -37.13 10.32
CA GLU A 101 -9.58 -38.60 10.36
C GLU A 101 -9.16 -39.16 8.99
N ASP A 102 -9.46 -38.44 7.91
CA ASP A 102 -9.07 -38.79 6.54
C ASP A 102 -7.74 -38.12 6.14
N VAL A 103 -6.99 -38.75 5.22
CA VAL A 103 -5.75 -38.17 4.69
C VAL A 103 -6.08 -36.99 3.78
N VAL A 104 -5.73 -35.78 4.22
CA VAL A 104 -5.90 -34.54 3.45
C VAL A 104 -4.54 -34.03 2.95
N GLU A 105 -4.50 -33.66 1.66
CA GLU A 105 -3.36 -33.01 1.01
C GLU A 105 -3.65 -31.52 0.84
N ILE A 106 -2.77 -30.67 1.36
CA ILE A 106 -2.86 -29.21 1.22
C ILE A 106 -2.08 -28.80 -0.03
N ILE A 107 -2.80 -28.27 -1.03
CA ILE A 107 -2.24 -27.89 -2.32
C ILE A 107 -2.05 -26.37 -2.40
N CYS A 108 -0.90 -25.93 -2.90
CA CYS A 108 -0.64 -24.51 -3.13
C CYS A 108 -1.54 -23.97 -4.26
N PRO A 109 -2.37 -22.93 -4.02
CA PRO A 109 -3.25 -22.36 -5.05
C PRO A 109 -2.50 -21.57 -6.14
N TYR A 110 -1.20 -21.30 -5.94
CA TYR A 110 -0.38 -20.50 -6.86
C TYR A 110 0.49 -21.34 -7.79
N CYS A 111 0.83 -22.59 -7.42
CA CYS A 111 1.70 -23.44 -8.23
C CYS A 111 1.28 -24.92 -8.31
N ASP A 112 0.13 -25.26 -7.71
CA ASP A 112 -0.47 -26.60 -7.68
C ASP A 112 0.42 -27.70 -7.05
N GLU A 113 1.48 -27.33 -6.33
CA GLU A 113 2.35 -28.25 -5.61
C GLU A 113 1.74 -28.63 -4.25
N VAL A 114 1.88 -29.89 -3.83
CA VAL A 114 1.46 -30.35 -2.50
C VAL A 114 2.44 -29.81 -1.45
N VAL A 115 1.91 -29.10 -0.46
CA VAL A 115 2.71 -28.40 0.55
C VAL A 115 2.68 -29.12 1.89
N PHE A 116 1.62 -29.86 2.19
CA PHE A 116 1.49 -30.64 3.43
C PHE A 116 0.53 -31.82 3.23
N VAL A 117 0.74 -32.93 3.97
CA VAL A 117 -0.13 -34.11 3.99
C VAL A 117 -0.37 -34.54 5.43
N ASN A 118 -1.64 -34.75 5.81
CA ASN A 118 -2.02 -35.07 7.19
C ASN A 118 -1.98 -36.58 7.54
N ASP A 119 -1.06 -37.35 6.99
CA ASP A 119 -1.03 -38.82 7.16
C ASP A 119 -0.11 -39.30 8.31
N GLY A 120 0.41 -38.37 9.12
CA GLY A 120 1.36 -38.65 10.19
C GLY A 120 2.76 -39.08 9.70
N SER A 121 2.99 -39.11 8.38
CA SER A 121 4.28 -39.40 7.76
C SER A 121 5.10 -38.12 7.64
N PHE A 122 5.64 -37.63 8.75
CA PHE A 122 6.72 -36.62 8.72
C PHE A 122 7.98 -37.24 8.11
N ASP A 123 8.08 -37.29 6.78
CA ASP A 123 9.27 -37.78 6.06
C ASP A 123 9.54 -36.94 4.80
N TYR A 124 9.95 -35.68 4.98
CA TYR A 124 10.82 -35.04 3.98
C TYR A 124 12.25 -34.98 4.49
N GLN A 125 12.95 -36.11 4.44
CA GLN A 125 14.40 -36.12 4.29
C GLN A 125 14.70 -36.06 2.79
N PRO A 126 15.26 -34.95 2.26
CA PRO A 126 15.72 -34.94 0.89
C PRO A 126 16.85 -35.96 0.76
N SER A 127 16.57 -37.12 0.16
CA SER A 127 17.61 -38.06 -0.21
C SER A 127 18.45 -37.46 -1.32
N PHE A 128 19.63 -36.94 -0.99
CA PHE A 128 20.68 -36.67 -1.96
C PHE A 128 21.11 -38.00 -2.58
N ILE A 129 20.57 -38.33 -3.75
CA ILE A 129 21.16 -39.36 -4.62
C ILE A 129 22.36 -38.73 -5.30
N GLY A 130 23.49 -38.70 -4.60
CA GLY A 130 24.79 -38.42 -5.18
C GLY A 130 25.26 -39.64 -5.95
N ASP A 131 25.29 -39.51 -7.28
CA ASP A 131 25.85 -40.53 -8.18
C ASP A 131 27.33 -40.76 -7.83
N GLU A 132 27.68 -42.00 -7.48
CA GLU A 132 29.01 -42.39 -7.02
C GLU A 132 30.10 -42.13 -8.08
N LYS A 133 31.20 -41.48 -7.67
CA LYS A 133 32.57 -41.92 -8.05
C LYS A 133 33.61 -41.57 -6.98
N GLY A 134 34.06 -42.61 -6.29
CA GLY A 134 35.49 -42.96 -6.25
C GLY A 134 36.40 -42.33 -5.19
N GLU A 135 36.83 -43.21 -4.28
CA GLU A 135 38.21 -43.36 -3.77
C GLU A 135 38.68 -42.49 -2.59
N ASN A 136 38.65 -43.16 -1.42
CA ASN A 136 39.79 -43.45 -0.54
C ASN A 136 40.35 -42.42 0.47
N GLU A 137 40.72 -43.02 1.61
CA GLU A 137 41.67 -42.59 2.64
C GLU A 137 41.16 -41.74 3.82
N GLU A 138 40.65 -42.49 4.81
CA GLU A 138 41.23 -42.63 6.17
C GLU A 138 41.55 -41.42 7.06
N HIS A 139 41.08 -41.61 8.30
CA HIS A 139 41.67 -41.23 9.58
C HIS A 139 41.25 -39.92 10.28
N SER A 140 40.31 -40.15 11.21
CA SER A 140 40.43 -39.84 12.64
C SER A 140 40.27 -38.40 13.13
N GLY A 141 39.38 -38.25 14.12
CA GLY A 141 39.56 -37.31 15.22
C GLY A 141 38.48 -36.25 15.38
N ALA A 142 37.41 -36.58 16.11
CA ALA A 142 36.72 -35.60 16.94
C ALA A 142 37.63 -35.18 18.12
N PRO A 143 37.27 -34.23 19.00
CA PRO A 143 36.45 -33.01 18.85
C PRO A 143 37.17 -31.78 19.47
N ILE A 144 36.71 -30.54 19.17
CA ILE A 144 36.37 -29.49 20.16
C ILE A 144 35.23 -28.67 19.57
#